data_AF-A0ABD6CDR2-F1
#
_entry.id   AF-A0ABD6CDR2-F1
#
_cell.length_a   1.000
_cell.length_b   1.000
_cell.length_c   1.000
_cell.angle_alpha   90.00
_cell.angle_beta   90.00
_cell.angle_gamma   90.00
#
_symmetry.space_group_name_H-M   'P 1'
#
loop_
_entity.id
_entity.type
_entity.pdbx_description
1 polymer ?
#
loop_
_entity_poly.entity_id
_entity_poly.type
_entity_poly.pdbx_seq_one_letter_code
_entity_poly.pdbx_strand_id
1 'polypeptide(L)'
;MTTSTGDTGGTHYRRSSESLVVEQAADILSEVPPDELRERITELRKDVRSYQEQFGVESPDELSVARTNEVLSETGDHAAVDEEALQDWKTTRRNLAFANAALSIANAQKFVTDDSQSPPEASPS
;
A
#
# COMPACT_ATOMS: atom_id res chain seq x y z
N MET A 1 1.48 14.83 -53.48
CA MET A 1 0.80 14.10 -52.39
C MET A 1 1.84 13.23 -51.71
N THR A 2 2.35 13.67 -50.56
CA THR A 2 3.15 12.83 -49.65
C THR A 2 2.82 13.30 -48.24
N THR A 3 2.38 12.37 -47.42
CA THR A 3 1.66 12.54 -46.16
C THR A 3 2.57 13.07 -45.04
N SER A 4 2.09 14.08 -44.32
CA SER A 4 2.61 14.47 -43.01
C SER A 4 2.05 13.48 -41.98
N THR A 5 2.87 12.53 -41.55
CA THR A 5 2.51 11.61 -40.46
C THR A 5 2.82 12.34 -39.15
N GLY A 6 1.78 12.89 -38.54
CA GLY A 6 1.78 13.12 -37.10
C GLY A 6 1.70 11.76 -36.43
N ASP A 7 2.74 11.35 -35.71
CA ASP A 7 2.73 10.13 -34.93
C ASP A 7 2.96 10.48 -33.47
N THR A 8 1.87 10.36 -32.71
CA THR A 8 1.79 10.54 -31.27
C THR A 8 2.68 9.53 -30.58
N GLY A 9 3.90 9.94 -30.26
CA GLY A 9 4.82 9.19 -29.39
C GLY A 9 4.30 9.15 -27.96
N GLY A 10 3.25 8.35 -27.72
CA GLY A 10 2.86 7.96 -26.38
C GLY A 10 4.02 7.21 -25.75
N THR A 11 4.76 7.87 -24.86
CA THR A 11 5.70 7.18 -24.00
C THR A 11 4.90 6.18 -23.18
N HIS A 12 4.99 4.89 -23.55
CA HIS A 12 4.65 3.80 -22.64
C HIS A 12 5.69 3.81 -21.51
N TYR A 13 5.59 4.80 -20.63
CA TYR A 13 6.40 4.87 -19.42
C TYR A 13 5.79 3.85 -18.47
N ARG A 14 6.42 2.68 -18.37
CA ARG A 14 6.19 1.78 -17.24
C ARG A 14 6.53 2.59 -15.99
N ARG A 15 5.50 3.07 -15.28
CA ARG A 15 5.70 3.81 -14.03
C ARG A 15 6.53 2.93 -13.09
N SER A 16 7.57 3.52 -12.49
CA SER A 16 8.33 2.81 -11.46
C SER A 16 7.39 2.43 -10.32
N SER A 17 7.69 1.34 -9.62
CA SER A 17 6.95 0.94 -8.43
C SER A 17 6.87 2.07 -7.40
N GLU A 18 7.95 2.85 -7.28
CA GLU A 18 8.01 4.05 -6.46
C GLU A 18 7.00 5.11 -6.89
N SER A 19 6.91 5.42 -8.19
CA SER A 19 5.94 6.40 -8.73
C SER A 19 4.50 5.97 -8.44
N LEU A 20 4.19 4.68 -8.57
CA LEU A 20 2.84 4.17 -8.28
C LEU A 20 2.47 4.28 -6.80
N VAL A 21 3.42 4.05 -5.89
CA VAL A 21 3.18 4.21 -4.45
C VAL A 21 2.91 5.67 -4.09
N VAL A 22 3.68 6.59 -4.66
CA VAL A 22 3.49 8.03 -4.42
C VAL A 22 2.15 8.52 -4.97
N GLU A 23 1.79 8.12 -6.19
CA GLU A 23 0.49 8.45 -6.79
C GLU A 23 -0.67 7.92 -5.95
N GLN A 24 -0.64 6.63 -5.60
CA GLN A 24 -1.69 6.01 -4.78
C GLN A 24 -1.78 6.67 -3.40
N ALA A 25 -0.65 7.05 -2.82
CA ALA A 25 -0.61 7.75 -1.55
C ALA A 25 -1.21 9.17 -1.65
N ALA A 26 -0.95 9.89 -2.74
CA ALA A 26 -1.55 11.19 -3.00
C ALA A 26 -3.07 11.08 -3.18
N ASP A 27 -3.54 10.07 -3.91
CA ASP A 27 -4.97 9.79 -4.08
C ASP A 27 -5.64 9.52 -2.72
N ILE A 28 -5.03 8.67 -1.88
CA ILE A 28 -5.53 8.40 -0.52
C ILE A 28 -5.63 9.69 0.30
N LEU A 29 -4.60 10.55 0.28
CA LEU A 29 -4.59 11.80 1.04
C LEU A 29 -5.60 12.83 0.51
N SER A 30 -6.04 12.70 -0.74
CA SER A 30 -7.09 13.54 -1.31
C SER A 30 -8.50 13.18 -0.80
N GLU A 31 -8.68 11.92 -0.40
CA GLU A 31 -9.97 11.40 0.09
C GLU A 31 -10.03 11.33 1.62
N VAL A 32 -8.92 10.99 2.28
CA VAL A 32 -8.85 10.69 3.71
C VAL A 32 -7.80 11.58 4.39
N PRO A 33 -8.18 12.42 5.36
CA PRO A 33 -7.23 13.28 6.06
C PRO A 33 -6.28 12.45 6.94
N PRO A 34 -5.08 12.97 7.26
CA PRO A 34 -4.06 12.22 8.02
C PRO A 34 -4.52 11.71 9.40
N ASP A 35 -5.42 12.42 10.08
CA ASP A 35 -5.94 11.98 11.38
C ASP A 35 -6.83 10.74 11.25
N GLU A 36 -7.77 10.73 10.31
CA GLU A 36 -8.61 9.57 9.99
C GLU A 36 -7.76 8.41 9.45
N LEU A 37 -6.69 8.70 8.70
CA LEU A 37 -5.77 7.69 8.21
C LEU A 37 -5.07 6.93 9.35
N ARG A 38 -4.76 7.59 10.48
CA ARG A 38 -4.18 6.92 11.67
C ARG A 38 -5.16 5.95 12.31
N GLU A 39 -6.43 6.32 12.40
CA GLU A 39 -7.50 5.45 12.88
C GLU A 39 -7.65 4.25 11.93
N ARG A 40 -7.70 4.49 10.62
CA ARG A 40 -7.80 3.42 9.62
C ARG A 40 -6.62 2.45 9.64
N ILE A 41 -5.39 2.95 9.84
CA ILE A 41 -4.19 2.12 10.01
C ILE A 41 -4.32 1.21 11.24
N THR A 42 -4.89 1.73 12.33
CA THR A 42 -5.09 0.96 13.57
C THR A 42 -6.06 -0.20 13.35
N GLU A 43 -7.18 0.05 12.67
CA GLU A 43 -8.14 -1.00 12.32
C GLU A 43 -7.53 -2.01 11.34
N LEU A 44 -6.86 -1.56 10.28
CA LEU A 44 -6.21 -2.48 9.33
C LEU A 44 -5.17 -3.38 10.00
N ARG A 45 -4.43 -2.88 11.00
CA ARG A 45 -3.50 -3.70 11.80
C ARG A 45 -4.22 -4.75 12.64
N LYS A 46 -5.38 -4.40 13.20
CA LYS A 46 -6.22 -5.33 13.97
C LYS A 46 -6.79 -6.42 13.06
N ASP A 47 -7.24 -6.05 11.86
CA ASP A 47 -7.75 -6.99 10.86
C ASP A 47 -6.63 -7.97 10.43
N VAL A 48 -5.43 -7.46 10.11
CA VAL A 48 -4.27 -8.31 9.79
C VAL A 48 -3.96 -9.29 10.92
N ARG A 49 -3.97 -8.83 12.18
CA ARG A 49 -3.73 -9.69 13.34
C ARG A 49 -4.81 -10.76 13.50
N SER A 50 -6.06 -10.41 13.23
CA SER A 50 -7.18 -11.34 13.31
C SER A 50 -7.01 -12.48 12.30
N TYR A 51 -6.55 -12.18 11.08
CA TYR A 51 -6.19 -13.23 10.10
C TYR A 51 -5.01 -14.08 10.55
N GLN A 52 -3.96 -13.47 11.13
CA GLN A 52 -2.81 -14.21 11.66
C GLN A 52 -3.23 -15.20 12.76
N GLU A 53 -4.09 -14.76 13.69
CA GLU A 53 -4.64 -15.59 14.76
C GLU A 53 -5.57 -16.68 14.20
N GLN A 54 -6.41 -16.35 13.21
CA GLN A 54 -7.33 -17.28 12.57
C GLN A 54 -6.61 -18.43 11.86
N PHE A 55 -5.53 -18.12 11.14
CA PHE A 55 -4.83 -19.09 10.30
C PHE A 55 -3.55 -19.65 10.92
N GLY A 56 -3.08 -19.10 12.04
CA GLY A 56 -1.88 -19.55 12.75
C GLY A 56 -0.57 -19.33 12.00
N VAL A 57 -0.55 -18.39 11.05
CA VAL A 57 0.61 -18.06 10.21
C VAL A 57 0.78 -16.56 10.09
N GLU A 58 1.97 -16.08 9.78
CA GLU A 58 2.28 -14.65 9.81
C GLU A 58 1.84 -13.94 8.52
N SER A 59 1.63 -14.69 7.44
CA SER A 59 1.28 -14.12 6.13
C SER A 59 0.39 -15.03 5.27
N PRO A 60 -0.39 -14.44 4.34
CA PRO A 60 -1.16 -15.19 3.35
C PRO A 60 -0.27 -16.04 2.41
N ASP A 61 0.97 -15.65 2.15
CA ASP A 61 1.89 -16.43 1.32
C ASP A 61 2.34 -17.70 2.07
N GLU A 62 2.63 -17.57 3.37
CA GLU A 62 2.92 -18.72 4.23
C GLU A 62 1.73 -19.68 4.34
N LEU A 63 0.50 -19.16 4.48
CA LEU A 63 -0.72 -19.97 4.42
C LEU A 63 -0.80 -20.77 3.11
N SER A 64 -0.51 -20.11 1.99
CA SER A 64 -0.54 -20.73 0.66
C SER A 64 0.47 -21.87 0.54
N VAL A 65 1.68 -21.69 1.10
CA VAL A 65 2.73 -22.73 1.14
C VAL A 65 2.36 -23.88 2.06
N ALA A 66 1.92 -23.59 3.29
CA ALA A 66 1.53 -24.60 4.27
C ALA A 66 0.46 -25.54 3.71
N ARG A 67 -0.56 -24.98 3.06
CA ARG A 67 -1.63 -25.77 2.42
C ARG A 67 -1.15 -26.56 1.20
N THR A 68 -0.29 -25.98 0.37
CA THR A 68 0.32 -26.73 -0.76
C THR A 68 1.05 -27.97 -0.24
N ASN A 69 1.76 -27.86 0.88
CA ASN A 69 2.44 -28.99 1.49
C ASN A 69 1.46 -30.04 2.07
N GLU A 70 0.35 -29.61 2.69
CA GLU A 70 -0.68 -30.54 3.18
C GLU A 70 -1.34 -31.35 2.07
N VAL A 71 -1.71 -30.70 0.95
CA VAL A 71 -2.30 -31.38 -0.22
C VAL A 71 -1.35 -32.44 -0.77
N LEU A 72 -0.04 -32.14 -0.81
CA LEU A 72 0.98 -33.07 -1.28
C LEU A 72 1.29 -34.21 -0.29
N SER A 73 0.88 -34.11 0.97
CA SER A 73 1.28 -35.04 2.03
C SER A 73 0.33 -36.23 2.24
N GLU A 74 -0.69 -36.42 1.39
CA GLU A 74 -1.69 -37.52 1.44
C GLU A 74 -2.38 -37.77 2.81
N THR A 75 -2.18 -36.89 3.78
CA THR A 75 -2.56 -37.05 5.19
C THR A 75 -3.68 -36.11 5.63
N GLY A 76 -4.11 -35.20 4.76
CA GLY A 76 -5.06 -34.13 5.10
C GLY A 76 -6.43 -34.33 4.48
N ASP A 77 -7.46 -34.11 5.28
CA ASP A 77 -8.82 -33.82 4.81
C ASP A 77 -8.73 -32.55 3.93
N HIS A 78 -9.15 -32.65 2.66
CA HIS A 78 -8.99 -31.59 1.67
C HIS A 78 -10.03 -30.47 1.90
N ALA A 79 -9.98 -29.81 3.05
CA ALA A 79 -10.80 -28.65 3.31
C ALA A 79 -10.45 -27.57 2.27
N ALA A 80 -11.44 -27.22 1.45
CA ALA A 80 -11.29 -26.18 0.45
C ALA A 80 -10.84 -24.88 1.15
N VAL A 81 -9.82 -24.23 0.58
CA VAL A 81 -9.34 -22.95 1.06
C VAL A 81 -10.52 -21.98 1.05
N ASP A 82 -10.66 -21.19 2.12
CA ASP A 82 -11.46 -19.98 2.06
C ASP A 82 -10.68 -18.96 1.22
N GLU A 83 -10.78 -19.12 -0.10
CA GLU A 83 -10.06 -18.30 -1.08
C GLU A 83 -10.45 -16.82 -0.93
N GLU A 84 -11.68 -16.56 -0.51
CA GLU A 84 -12.18 -15.23 -0.17
C GLU A 84 -11.40 -14.65 1.01
N ALA A 85 -11.30 -15.39 2.12
CA ALA A 85 -10.51 -14.93 3.28
C ALA A 85 -9.03 -14.69 2.94
N LEU A 86 -8.42 -15.51 2.07
CA LEU A 86 -7.05 -15.31 1.61
C LEU A 86 -6.91 -14.01 0.78
N GLN A 87 -7.84 -13.75 -0.13
CA GLN A 87 -7.84 -12.53 -0.95
C GLN A 87 -8.10 -11.27 -0.11
N ASP A 88 -9.02 -11.36 0.85
CA ASP A 88 -9.31 -10.28 1.78
C ASP A 88 -8.11 -9.96 2.66
N TRP A 89 -7.39 -10.97 3.13
CA TRP A 89 -6.17 -10.76 3.90
C TRP A 89 -5.08 -10.09 3.06
N LYS A 90 -4.86 -10.54 1.82
CA LYS A 90 -3.92 -9.89 0.88
C LYS A 90 -4.30 -8.42 0.63
N THR A 91 -5.59 -8.16 0.42
CA THR A 91 -6.12 -6.80 0.21
C THR A 91 -5.91 -5.93 1.44
N THR A 92 -6.20 -6.45 2.63
CA THR A 92 -6.02 -5.75 3.91
C THR A 92 -4.55 -5.37 4.14
N ARG A 93 -3.62 -6.30 3.90
CA ARG A 93 -2.17 -6.02 3.99
C ARG A 93 -1.73 -4.95 2.99
N ARG A 94 -2.22 -5.03 1.75
CA ARG A 94 -1.93 -4.02 0.71
C ARG A 94 -2.44 -2.64 1.09
N ASN A 95 -3.68 -2.55 1.56
CA ASN A 95 -4.28 -1.29 2.01
C ASN A 95 -3.52 -0.70 3.20
N LEU A 96 -3.09 -1.54 4.14
CA LEU A 96 -2.24 -1.11 5.25
C LEU A 96 -0.91 -0.52 4.76
N ALA A 97 -0.26 -1.14 3.77
CA ALA A 97 0.99 -0.62 3.22
C ALA A 97 0.80 0.77 2.58
N PHE A 98 -0.23 0.94 1.76
CA PHE A 98 -0.53 2.24 1.14
C PHE A 98 -0.92 3.31 2.16
N ALA A 99 -1.72 2.97 3.17
CA ALA A 99 -2.09 3.90 4.23
C ALA A 99 -0.86 4.39 5.02
N ASN A 100 0.09 3.49 5.34
CA ASN A 100 1.34 3.91 5.99
C ASN A 100 2.20 4.79 5.07
N ALA A 101 2.24 4.51 3.77
CA ALA A 101 2.97 5.33 2.80
C ALA A 101 2.37 6.74 2.70
N ALA A 102 1.05 6.84 2.56
CA ALA A 102 0.30 8.10 2.57
C ALA A 102 0.57 8.91 3.84
N LEU A 103 0.47 8.29 5.02
CA LEU A 103 0.76 8.98 6.28
C LEU A 103 2.22 9.47 6.36
N SER A 104 3.17 8.66 5.87
CA SER A 104 4.59 9.03 5.85
C SER A 104 4.85 10.23 4.92
N ILE A 105 4.22 10.25 3.75
CA ILE A 105 4.32 11.38 2.81
C ILE A 105 3.70 12.65 3.41
N ALA A 106 2.51 12.56 3.99
CA ALA A 106 1.86 13.70 4.64
C ALA A 106 2.73 14.29 5.76
N ASN A 107 3.36 13.44 6.59
CA ASN A 107 4.28 13.88 7.62
C ASN A 107 5.51 14.57 7.01
N ALA A 108 6.12 14.00 5.96
CA ALA A 108 7.27 14.60 5.28
C ALA A 108 6.95 15.98 4.67
N GLN A 109 5.78 16.14 4.05
CA GLN A 109 5.32 17.41 3.50
C GLN A 109 5.14 18.49 4.57
N LYS A 110 4.67 18.12 5.77
CA LYS A 110 4.56 19.04 6.90
C LYS A 110 5.92 19.64 7.27
N PHE A 111 6.97 18.81 7.37
CA PHE A 111 8.32 19.27 7.71
C PHE A 111 8.87 20.26 6.67
N VAL A 112 8.73 19.96 5.38
CA VAL A 112 9.19 20.86 4.31
C VAL A 112 8.48 22.23 4.35
N THR A 113 7.18 22.23 4.66
CA THR A 113 6.39 23.46 4.73
C THR A 113 6.74 24.31 5.96
N ASP A 114 6.99 23.66 7.10
CA ASP A 114 7.39 24.32 8.36
C ASP A 114 8.77 24.98 8.22
N ASP A 115 9.75 24.29 7.62
CA ASP A 115 11.09 24.82 7.34
C ASP A 115 11.06 26.01 6.35
N SER A 116 10.11 26.03 5.42
CA SER A 116 9.96 27.10 4.43
C SER A 116 9.34 28.38 4.99
N GLN A 117 8.75 28.36 6.19
CA GLN A 117 8.11 29.52 6.83
C GLN A 117 9.02 30.26 7.81
N SER A 118 10.26 29.80 8.05
CA SER A 118 11.23 30.53 8.86
C SER A 118 11.88 31.65 8.01
N PRO A 119 11.60 32.95 8.27
CA PRO A 119 12.29 34.03 7.57
C PRO A 119 13.78 34.06 7.97
N PRO A 120 14.70 34.51 7.08
CA PRO A 120 16.06 34.79 7.50
C PRO A 120 16.01 35.89 8.57
N GLU A 121 16.46 35.58 9.79
CA GLU A 121 16.66 36.59 10.83
C GLU A 121 17.46 37.76 10.24
N ALA A 122 16.86 38.94 10.23
CA ALA A 122 17.50 40.15 9.78
C ALA A 122 18.71 40.41 10.69
N SER A 123 19.93 40.30 10.13
CA SER A 123 21.16 40.68 10.81
C SER A 123 21.05 42.13 11.30
N PRO A 124 21.27 42.40 12.60
CA PRO A 124 21.30 43.77 13.10
C PRO A 124 22.50 44.50 12.48
N SER A 125 22.25 45.74 12.03
CA SER A 125 23.24 46.64 11.43
C SER A 125 24.28 47.14 12.43
#